data_AF-A0A1H7LVJ3-F1
#
_entry.id   AF-A0A1H7LVJ3-F1
#
_cell.length_a   1.000
_cell.length_b   1.000
_cell.length_c   1.000
_cell.angle_alpha   90.00
_cell.angle_beta   90.00
_cell.angle_gamma   90.00
#
_symmetry.space_group_name_H-M   'P 1'
#
loop_
_entity.id
_entity.type
_entity.pdbx_description
1 polymer ?
#
loop_
_entity_poly.entity_id
_entity_poly.type
_entity_poly.pdbx_seq_one_letter_code
_entity_poly.pdbx_strand_id
1 'polypeptide(L)'
;MENFVALKDFHNHLKKYFLKHPEKLPQGINTGGLIVKPIQSAWTDNRLESNHQYIRYIDVMFAGNESTLDNSFHSFIITYSKDDSILDVMKMEFVK
;
A
#
# COMPACT_ATOMS: atom_id res chain seq x y z
N MET A 1 -11.98 24.42 7.30
CA MET A 1 -11.00 23.35 7.06
C MET A 1 -11.75 22.04 7.07
N GLU A 2 -11.68 21.25 6.00
CA GLU A 2 -12.38 19.97 5.94
C GLU A 2 -11.59 18.93 6.75
N ASN A 3 -12.31 18.12 7.55
CA ASN A 3 -11.68 17.11 8.38
C ASN A 3 -11.06 16.02 7.49
N PHE A 4 -9.82 15.65 7.79
CA PHE A 4 -9.14 14.52 7.17
C PHE A 4 -9.96 13.24 7.39
N VAL A 5 -10.32 12.54 6.32
CA VAL A 5 -10.95 11.23 6.38
C VAL A 5 -9.97 10.24 5.78
N ALA A 6 -9.39 9.39 6.63
CA ALA A 6 -8.56 8.28 6.18
C ALA A 6 -9.37 7.36 5.26
N LEU A 7 -8.74 6.86 4.21
CA LEU A 7 -9.36 5.91 3.29
C LEU A 7 -9.78 4.65 4.07
N LYS A 8 -11.10 4.44 4.19
CA LYS A 8 -11.67 3.26 4.84
C LYS A 8 -11.30 2.02 4.03
N ASP A 9 -11.12 0.88 4.71
CA ASP A 9 -10.81 -0.39 4.05
C ASP A 9 -9.58 -0.34 3.13
N PHE A 10 -8.58 0.49 3.48
CA PHE A 10 -7.38 0.76 2.68
C PHE A 10 -6.71 -0.50 2.09
N HIS A 11 -6.67 -1.59 2.84
CA HIS A 11 -6.13 -2.87 2.39
C HIS A 11 -6.82 -3.41 1.12
N ASN A 12 -8.13 -3.20 0.99
CA ASN A 12 -8.90 -3.60 -0.19
C ASN A 12 -8.57 -2.73 -1.39
N HIS A 13 -8.41 -1.42 -1.19
CA HIS A 13 -7.97 -0.50 -2.24
C HIS A 13 -6.57 -0.88 -2.72
N LEU A 14 -5.66 -1.18 -1.78
CA LEU A 14 -4.28 -1.58 -2.07
C LEU A 14 -4.20 -2.93 -2.77
N LYS A 15 -4.98 -3.92 -2.33
CA LYS A 15 -5.12 -5.21 -3.04
C LYS A 15 -5.62 -5.02 -4.47
N LYS A 16 -6.68 -4.21 -4.67
CA LYS A 16 -7.20 -3.91 -6.01
C LYS A 16 -6.15 -3.21 -6.89
N TYR A 17 -5.36 -2.29 -6.32
CA TYR A 17 -4.27 -1.63 -7.03
C TYR A 17 -3.22 -2.65 -7.51
N PHE A 18 -2.70 -3.51 -6.62
CA PHE A 18 -1.70 -4.51 -7.00
C PHE A 18 -2.21 -5.56 -7.99
N LEU A 19 -3.49 -5.92 -7.93
CA LEU A 19 -4.08 -6.82 -8.93
C LEU A 19 -4.17 -6.18 -10.33
N LYS A 20 -4.29 -4.85 -10.40
CA LYS A 20 -4.25 -4.09 -11.66
C LYS A 20 -2.82 -3.77 -12.11
N HIS A 21 -1.91 -3.63 -11.15
CA HIS A 21 -0.51 -3.25 -11.33
C HIS A 21 0.43 -4.31 -10.74
N PRO A 22 0.44 -5.55 -11.27
CA PRO A 22 1.27 -6.62 -10.74
C PRO A 22 2.78 -6.30 -10.83
N GLU A 23 3.21 -5.42 -11.73
CA GLU A 23 4.58 -4.93 -11.83
C GLU A 23 5.05 -4.12 -10.60
N LYS A 24 4.10 -3.63 -9.80
CA LYS A 24 4.38 -2.91 -8.55
C LYS A 24 4.51 -3.85 -7.34
N LEU A 25 4.18 -5.13 -7.49
CA LEU A 25 4.37 -6.11 -6.43
C LEU A 25 5.87 -6.45 -6.26
N PRO A 26 6.32 -6.73 -5.03
CA PRO A 26 7.63 -7.32 -4.83
C PRO A 26 7.78 -8.62 -5.62
N GLN A 27 9.00 -8.87 -6.12
CA GLN A 27 9.31 -10.11 -6.83
C GLN A 27 9.00 -11.33 -5.96
N GLY A 28 8.42 -12.36 -6.56
CA GLY A 28 8.10 -13.61 -5.86
C GLY A 28 6.75 -13.63 -5.13
N ILE A 29 5.92 -12.58 -5.23
CA ILE A 29 4.54 -12.59 -4.71
C ILE A 29 3.56 -13.10 -5.78
N ASN A 30 2.77 -14.12 -5.43
CA ASN A 30 1.70 -14.64 -6.30
C ASN A 30 0.37 -13.90 -6.08
N THR A 31 -0.27 -13.53 -7.18
CA THR A 31 -1.55 -12.80 -7.17
C THR A 31 -2.76 -13.68 -6.90
N GLY A 32 -2.67 -15.00 -7.15
CA GLY A 32 -3.76 -15.98 -7.02
C GLY A 32 -4.27 -16.22 -5.59
N GLY A 33 -3.52 -15.76 -4.58
CA GLY A 33 -3.87 -15.84 -3.15
C GLY A 33 -3.57 -14.56 -2.39
N LEU A 34 -3.44 -13.42 -3.08
CA LEU A 34 -2.90 -12.19 -2.51
C LEU A 34 -3.69 -11.72 -1.29
N ILE A 35 -3.05 -11.78 -0.13
CA ILE A 35 -3.50 -11.17 1.11
C ILE A 35 -2.62 -9.95 1.38
N VAL A 36 -3.23 -8.78 1.47
CA VAL A 36 -2.56 -7.51 1.79
C VAL A 36 -2.96 -7.12 3.20
N LYS A 37 -2.00 -7.15 4.14
CA LYS A 37 -2.25 -6.74 5.52
C LYS A 37 -1.43 -5.49 5.87
N PRO A 38 -2.05 -4.30 5.90
CA PRO A 38 -1.41 -3.10 6.42
C PRO A 38 -1.17 -3.23 7.93
N ILE A 39 0.02 -2.86 8.39
CA ILE A 39 0.28 -2.74 9.83
C ILE A 39 -0.30 -1.41 10.33
N GLN A 40 -1.34 -1.49 11.16
CA GLN A 40 -2.11 -0.32 11.62
C GLN A 40 -1.33 0.65 12.53
N SER A 41 -0.21 0.22 13.12
CA SER A 41 0.54 0.99 14.12
C SER A 41 1.60 1.95 13.54
N ALA A 42 1.77 2.02 12.21
CA ALA A 42 2.82 2.84 11.61
C ALA A 42 2.40 3.43 10.25
N TRP A 43 1.36 4.25 10.22
CA TRP A 43 1.10 5.12 9.08
C TRP A 43 1.03 6.59 9.45
N THR A 44 1.50 7.44 8.55
CA THR A 44 1.32 8.90 8.63
C THR A 44 0.74 9.33 7.30
N ASP A 45 -0.40 10.01 7.36
CA ASP A 45 -1.06 10.56 6.18
C ASP A 45 -0.71 12.05 6.06
N ASN A 46 0.08 12.38 5.05
CA ASN A 46 0.44 13.76 4.74
C ASN A 46 -0.38 14.25 3.57
N ARG A 47 -1.16 15.32 3.77
CA ARG A 47 -1.89 15.98 2.68
C ARG A 47 -0.90 16.68 1.74
N LEU A 48 -0.96 16.33 0.46
CA LEU A 48 -0.30 17.10 -0.60
C LEU A 48 -1.18 18.31 -0.95
N GLU A 49 -0.56 19.46 -1.25
CA GLU A 49 -1.25 20.74 -1.48
C GLU A 49 -2.47 20.65 -2.41
N SER A 50 -3.48 21.51 -2.15
CA SER A 50 -4.77 21.80 -2.83
C SER A 50 -5.63 20.68 -3.42
N ASN A 51 -5.09 19.49 -3.68
CA ASN A 51 -5.66 18.52 -4.63
C ASN A 51 -6.32 17.31 -3.94
N HIS A 52 -6.58 17.40 -2.62
CA HIS A 52 -7.20 16.32 -1.84
C HIS A 52 -6.47 14.97 -1.98
N GLN A 53 -5.16 15.04 -2.25
CA GLN A 53 -4.25 13.91 -2.31
C GLN A 53 -3.53 13.77 -0.98
N TYR A 54 -3.21 12.53 -0.65
CA TYR A 54 -2.57 12.14 0.58
C TYR A 54 -1.47 11.14 0.27
N ILE A 55 -0.37 11.25 1.01
CA ILE A 55 0.69 10.26 1.04
C ILE A 55 0.57 9.47 2.33
N ARG A 56 0.48 8.15 2.20
CA ARG A 56 0.58 7.19 3.31
C ARG A 56 1.89 6.43 3.23
N TYR A 57 2.67 6.48 4.31
CA TYR A 57 3.77 5.55 4.54
C TYR A 57 3.22 4.31 5.25
N ILE A 58 3.55 3.11 4.79
CA ILE A 58 3.01 1.88 5.38
C ILE A 58 3.86 0.65 5.13
N ASP A 59 3.95 -0.21 6.15
CA ASP A 59 4.46 -1.56 6.01
C ASP A 59 3.35 -2.54 5.64
N VAL A 60 3.59 -3.32 4.60
CA VAL A 60 2.65 -4.29 4.06
C VAL A 60 3.25 -5.68 4.14
N MET A 61 2.49 -6.59 4.75
CA MET A 61 2.77 -8.02 4.69
C MET A 61 1.95 -8.64 3.55
N PHE A 62 2.65 -9.38 2.69
CA PHE A 62 2.03 -10.24 1.68
C PHE A 62 2.12 -11.70 2.15
N ALA A 63 1.02 -12.46 1.99
CA ALA A 63 1.00 -13.89 2.29
C ALA A 63 0.48 -14.67 1.08
N GLY A 64 1.18 -15.76 0.70
CA GLY A 64 0.69 -16.73 -0.28
C GLY A 64 1.68 -17.21 -1.35
N ASN A 65 2.81 -17.84 -0.99
CA ASN A 65 3.58 -18.67 -1.94
C ASN A 65 4.23 -19.92 -1.30
N GLU A 66 4.47 -20.95 -2.12
CA GLU A 66 4.82 -22.35 -1.76
C GLU A 66 6.24 -22.57 -1.21
N SER A 67 7.15 -21.58 -1.23
CA SER A 67 8.43 -21.69 -0.54
C SER A 67 8.55 -20.59 0.51
N THR A 68 8.43 -21.03 1.76
CA THR A 68 8.96 -20.38 2.95
C THR A 68 10.26 -19.61 2.64
N LEU A 69 10.27 -18.29 2.77
CA LEU A 69 11.44 -17.50 3.19
C LEU A 69 11.14 -16.01 3.37
N ASP A 70 10.07 -15.47 2.78
CA ASP A 70 9.78 -14.05 2.86
C ASP A 70 8.29 -13.77 3.15
N ASN A 71 7.93 -13.86 4.43
CA ASN A 71 6.97 -12.91 5.00
C ASN A 71 7.69 -11.54 5.13
N SER A 72 8.27 -11.05 4.04
CA SER A 72 9.02 -9.81 4.03
C SER A 72 8.03 -8.67 4.11
N PHE A 73 8.13 -7.92 5.21
CA PHE A 73 7.50 -6.62 5.27
C PHE A 73 8.11 -5.75 4.19
N HIS A 74 7.26 -5.15 3.37
CA HIS A 74 7.68 -4.17 2.40
C HIS A 74 7.07 -2.83 2.77
N SER A 75 7.94 -1.85 2.92
CA SER A 75 7.54 -0.48 3.18
C SER A 75 7.19 0.19 1.86
N PHE A 76 6.06 0.89 1.83
CA PHE A 76 5.58 1.61 0.66
C PHE A 76 5.24 3.06 1.01
N ILE A 77 5.42 3.92 0.00
CA ILE A 77 4.83 5.24 -0.08
C ILE A 77 3.64 5.13 -1.02
N ILE A 78 2.44 5.46 -0.54
CA ILE A 78 1.21 5.31 -1.29
C ILE A 78 0.55 6.68 -1.44
N THR A 79 0.36 7.10 -2.68
CA THR A 79 -0.40 8.31 -2.99
C THR A 79 -1.84 7.91 -3.28
N TYR A 80 -2.78 8.51 -2.55
CA TYR A 80 -4.21 8.24 -2.72
C TYR A 80 -5.01 9.53 -2.62
N SER A 81 -6.21 9.52 -3.19
CA SER A 81 -7.13 10.66 -3.15
C SER A 81 -8.30 10.40 -2.20
N LYS A 82 -8.98 11.48 -1.80
CA LYS A 82 -10.15 11.44 -0.90
C LYS A 82 -11.35 10.67 -1.48
N ASP A 83 -11.44 10.52 -2.79
CA ASP A 83 -12.50 9.79 -3.51
C ASP A 83 -12.22 8.27 -3.61
N ASP A 84 -11.48 7.74 -2.65
CA ASP A 84 -11.24 6.31 -2.44
C ASP A 84 -10.41 5.61 -3.53
N SER A 85 -9.51 6.33 -4.19
CA SER A 85 -8.61 5.74 -5.19
C SER A 85 -7.14 5.82 -4.77
N ILE A 86 -6.42 4.69 -4.90
CA ILE A 86 -4.96 4.69 -4.86
C ILE A 86 -4.48 5.08 -6.25
N LEU A 87 -3.68 6.15 -6.29
CA LEU A 87 -3.16 6.76 -7.51
C LEU A 87 -1.79 6.20 -7.87
N ASP A 88 -0.93 5.99 -6.88
CA ASP A 88 0.40 5.39 -7.07
C ASP A 88 0.89 4.66 -5.82
N VAL A 89 1.73 3.66 -6.05
CA VAL A 89 2.43 2.90 -5.01
C VAL A 89 3.91 2.83 -5.40
N MET A 90 4.76 3.26 -4.47
CA MET A 90 6.22 3.20 -4.60
C MET A 90 6.78 2.36 -3.46
N LYS A 91 7.53 1.31 -3.80
CA LYS A 91 8.27 0.51 -2.83
C LYS A 91 9.43 1.35 -2.30
N MET A 92 9.60 1.41 -0.98
CA MET A 92 10.77 2.01 -0.37
C MET A 92 11.92 1.01 -0.45
N GLU A 93 12.99 1.40 -1.12
CA GLU A 93 14.25 0.66 -1.11
C GLU A 93 15.20 1.38 -0.15
N PHE A 94 15.51 0.75 0.97
CA PHE A 94 16.58 1.22 1.84
C PHE A 94 17.90 0.82 1.17
N VAL A 95 18.63 1.82 0.66
CA VAL A 95 20.01 1.61 0.22
C VAL A 95 20.80 1.17 1.45
N LYS A 96 21.34 -0.06 1.41
CA LYS A 96 22.27 -0.58 2.42
C LYS A 96 23.66 0.02 2.23
#